data_AF-S5NE02-F1
#
_entry.id   AF-S5NE02-F1
#
_cell.length_a   1.000
_cell.length_b   1.000
_cell.length_c   1.000
_cell.angle_alpha   90.00
_cell.angle_beta   90.00
_cell.angle_gamma   90.00
#
_symmetry.space_group_name_H-M   'P 1'
#
loop_
_entity.id
_entity.type
_entity.pdbx_description
1 polymer ?
#
loop_
_entity_poly.entity_id
_entity_poly.type
_entity_poly.pdbx_seq_one_letter_code
_entity_poly.pdbx_strand_id
1 'polypeptide(L)'
;MLATAGYVQADALQPDPAWQQGTLANGLQWQVLATPQRPSDRIEIRLQVNTGSLTESTQQSGFSHAIPRIALTQSGGLDAAQARSLWQQGMDPKRPMPPVIVSYDSTLYNLSLPNNRNDLLKEALTYLANVSGKLTITPETVNHALSSEDMVATWPADTKEGWWRYRLKGSALLGHDPAEPLKQPVDAAKIHAFYEKWYTPDAMTLIVVGNIDARSVAEQINKTFGALKGKREIPAPVPTLSPLRAESVSIMTDAVRQDRLSIMWDTPWQPIRESAALLRYWQADLAREALFWHIQQALTKNNAKDIGLGFDCRVLFLRAQCAINIESPNDKLNTNLSLVANELAKVRDKGLPEEEFTALIAQKNLELQKLFATYARTDTDILIGQRMRSLQNQVVDIAPEQYQKLRQSFLNNLTVDMLNQNLRQQLSQDMALILLQPQGEPEFNMKALKATWDDIMAPVPAAAVETDEAHPEVTDIPAAQ
;
A
#
# COMPACT_ATOMS: atom_id res chain seq x y z
N MET A 1 44.46 -16.75 19.28
CA MET A 1 43.53 -16.83 18.13
C MET A 1 42.37 -15.91 18.45
N LEU A 2 42.31 -14.74 17.81
CA LEU A 2 41.22 -13.79 17.98
C LEU A 2 40.16 -14.11 16.92
N ALA A 3 38.98 -14.51 17.36
CA ALA A 3 37.83 -14.72 16.49
C ALA A 3 37.31 -13.36 16.01
N THR A 4 37.58 -13.01 14.76
CA THR A 4 36.93 -11.89 14.09
C THR A 4 35.50 -12.30 13.75
N ALA A 5 34.54 -11.83 14.55
CA ALA A 5 33.14 -11.81 14.15
C ALA A 5 33.02 -10.90 12.92
N GLY A 6 32.79 -11.51 11.75
CA GLY A 6 32.50 -10.78 10.53
C GLY A 6 31.13 -10.11 10.66
N TYR A 7 31.11 -8.83 10.99
CA TYR A 7 29.95 -7.99 10.73
C TYR A 7 29.75 -7.97 9.21
N VAL A 8 28.76 -8.70 8.71
CA VAL A 8 28.28 -8.51 7.34
C VAL A 8 27.83 -7.06 7.24
N GLN A 9 28.60 -6.20 6.58
CA GLN A 9 28.17 -4.84 6.27
C GLN A 9 26.88 -4.94 5.48
N ALA A 10 25.82 -4.30 5.98
CA ALA A 10 24.57 -4.21 5.25
C ALA A 10 24.81 -3.32 4.02
N ASP A 11 24.88 -3.93 2.84
CA ASP A 11 25.01 -3.18 1.58
C ASP A 11 23.74 -2.36 1.33
N ALA A 12 23.93 -1.12 0.88
CA ALA A 12 22.84 -0.27 0.41
C ALA A 12 22.17 -0.92 -0.80
N LEU A 13 20.83 -0.97 -0.79
CA LEU A 13 20.06 -1.48 -1.91
C LEU A 13 20.28 -0.58 -3.14
N GLN A 14 20.58 -1.20 -4.28
CA GLN A 14 20.81 -0.45 -5.51
C GLN A 14 19.46 -0.29 -6.22
N PRO A 15 19.00 0.95 -6.48
CA PRO A 15 17.78 1.16 -7.24
C PRO A 15 17.85 0.46 -8.60
N ASP A 16 16.74 -0.07 -9.08
CA ASP A 16 16.66 -0.68 -10.41
C ASP A 16 17.13 0.30 -11.51
N PRO A 17 18.24 0.02 -12.21
CA PRO A 17 18.78 0.91 -13.24
C PRO A 17 17.90 0.99 -14.49
N ALA A 18 16.93 0.08 -14.67
CA ALA A 18 15.97 0.15 -15.77
C ALA A 18 15.06 1.38 -15.66
N TRP A 19 14.83 1.87 -14.44
CA TRP A 19 14.13 3.13 -14.19
C TRP A 19 15.06 4.32 -14.40
N GLN A 20 14.93 4.97 -15.56
CA GLN A 20 15.56 6.26 -15.78
C GLN A 20 14.83 7.33 -14.98
N GLN A 21 15.56 8.11 -14.21
CA GLN A 21 14.98 9.10 -13.29
C GLN A 21 15.74 10.42 -13.40
N GLY A 22 15.05 11.52 -13.15
CA GLY A 22 15.68 12.84 -13.13
C GLY A 22 14.83 13.87 -12.40
N THR A 23 15.43 15.03 -12.22
CA THR A 23 14.77 16.22 -11.66
C THR A 23 15.06 17.40 -12.58
N LEU A 24 14.01 18.07 -13.05
CA LEU A 24 14.13 19.27 -13.87
C LEU A 24 14.64 20.44 -13.02
N ALA A 25 15.15 21.49 -13.66
CA ALA A 25 15.66 22.68 -12.97
C ALA A 25 14.61 23.38 -12.10
N ASN A 26 13.31 23.21 -12.39
CA ASN A 26 12.20 23.75 -11.60
C ASN A 26 11.74 22.82 -10.46
N GLY A 27 12.41 21.69 -10.23
CA GLY A 27 12.13 20.75 -9.15
C GLY A 27 11.21 19.58 -9.52
N LEU A 28 10.60 19.58 -10.70
CA LEU A 28 9.75 18.46 -11.12
C LEU A 28 10.56 17.19 -11.28
N GLN A 29 10.09 16.12 -10.63
CA GLN A 29 10.69 14.80 -10.71
C GLN A 29 10.04 13.99 -11.82
N TRP A 30 10.82 13.19 -12.52
CA TRP A 30 10.30 12.30 -13.54
C TRP A 30 10.98 10.94 -13.50
N GLN A 31 10.24 9.91 -13.91
CA GLN A 31 10.71 8.53 -13.98
C GLN A 31 10.16 7.86 -15.24
N VAL A 32 11.01 7.13 -15.95
CA VAL A 32 10.66 6.44 -17.20
C VAL A 32 11.18 5.01 -17.15
N LEU A 33 10.28 4.05 -17.41
CA LEU A 33 10.63 2.65 -17.62
C LEU A 33 10.31 2.26 -19.07
N ALA A 34 11.34 1.96 -19.84
CA ALA A 34 11.17 1.37 -21.17
C ALA A 34 10.89 -0.14 -21.04
N THR A 35 9.85 -0.63 -21.70
CA THR A 35 9.43 -2.04 -21.64
C THR A 35 9.46 -2.72 -23.02
N PRO A 36 10.65 -2.92 -23.64
CA PRO A 36 10.75 -3.60 -24.94
C PRO A 36 10.23 -5.05 -24.91
N GLN A 37 10.21 -5.67 -23.73
CA GLN A 37 9.60 -6.99 -23.49
C GLN A 37 8.07 -6.99 -23.58
N ARG A 38 7.43 -5.81 -23.56
CA ARG A 38 5.98 -5.60 -23.71
C ARG A 38 5.68 -4.71 -24.93
N PRO A 39 6.04 -5.12 -26.15
CA PRO A 39 6.05 -4.24 -27.32
C PRO A 39 4.66 -3.89 -27.86
N SER A 40 3.59 -4.49 -27.35
CA SER A 40 2.20 -4.21 -27.75
C SER A 40 1.36 -3.61 -26.62
N ASP A 41 1.92 -3.49 -25.42
CA ASP A 41 1.21 -2.96 -24.27
C ASP A 41 1.01 -1.46 -24.38
N ARG A 42 0.02 -0.98 -23.62
CA ARG A 42 -0.30 0.44 -23.52
C ARG A 42 0.83 1.20 -22.81
N ILE A 43 0.96 2.48 -23.12
CA ILE A 43 1.87 3.40 -22.43
C ILE A 43 1.10 4.00 -21.26
N GLU A 44 1.56 3.72 -20.05
CA GLU A 44 0.97 4.22 -18.81
C GLU A 44 1.66 5.50 -18.37
N ILE A 45 0.87 6.52 -18.04
CA ILE A 45 1.34 7.81 -17.57
C ILE A 45 0.63 8.15 -16.26
N ARG A 46 1.42 8.57 -15.27
CA ARG A 46 0.93 9.03 -13.97
C ARG A 46 1.58 10.36 -13.63
N LEU A 47 0.79 11.39 -13.38
CA LEU A 47 1.27 12.65 -12.79
C LEU A 47 0.73 12.73 -11.37
N GLN A 48 1.60 12.54 -10.39
CA GLN A 48 1.29 12.75 -8.98
C GLN A 48 1.64 14.18 -8.60
N VAL A 49 0.68 14.89 -8.04
CA VAL A 49 0.87 16.16 -7.34
C VAL A 49 0.72 15.87 -5.85
N ASN A 50 1.72 16.20 -5.03
CA ASN A 50 1.70 15.97 -3.57
C ASN A 50 0.81 17.02 -2.85
N THR A 51 -0.44 17.15 -3.30
CA THR A 51 -1.48 18.02 -2.76
C THR A 51 -2.76 17.21 -2.68
N GLY A 52 -3.30 17.09 -1.47
CA GLY A 52 -4.62 16.50 -1.21
C GLY A 52 -5.37 17.32 -0.16
N SER A 53 -6.46 16.78 0.36
CA SER A 53 -7.34 17.49 1.31
C SER A 53 -6.68 17.87 2.64
N LEU A 54 -5.59 17.22 3.05
CA LEU A 54 -4.82 17.62 4.25
C LEU A 54 -4.19 19.01 4.14
N THR A 55 -3.99 19.49 2.92
CA THR A 55 -3.42 20.84 2.69
C THR A 55 -4.48 21.95 2.77
N GLU A 56 -5.76 21.58 2.83
CA GLU A 56 -6.87 22.51 2.91
C GLU A 56 -7.03 23.05 4.33
N SER A 57 -7.22 24.36 4.44
CA SER A 57 -7.82 24.94 5.65
C SER A 57 -9.33 24.69 5.66
N THR A 58 -9.98 24.94 6.80
CA THR A 58 -11.44 24.83 6.92
C THR A 58 -12.19 25.69 5.89
N GLN A 59 -11.62 26.81 5.42
CA GLN A 59 -12.23 27.67 4.39
C GLN A 59 -11.94 27.23 2.95
N GLN A 60 -11.08 26.23 2.78
CA GLN A 60 -10.67 25.65 1.50
C GLN A 60 -11.19 24.22 1.32
N SER A 61 -12.13 23.80 2.18
CA SER A 61 -12.77 22.48 2.13
C SER A 61 -13.26 22.16 0.71
N GLY A 62 -12.77 21.06 0.14
CA GLY A 62 -13.15 20.56 -1.19
C GLY A 62 -12.35 21.15 -2.36
N PHE A 63 -11.36 22.02 -2.11
CA PHE A 63 -10.59 22.66 -3.19
C PHE A 63 -9.71 21.67 -3.95
N SER A 64 -9.08 20.72 -3.24
CA SER A 64 -8.25 19.66 -3.84
C SER A 64 -9.05 18.75 -4.78
N HIS A 65 -10.35 18.57 -4.51
CA HIS A 65 -11.28 17.83 -5.39
C HIS A 65 -11.79 18.69 -6.56
N ALA A 66 -12.08 19.97 -6.31
CA ALA A 66 -12.63 20.86 -7.32
C ALA A 66 -11.63 21.18 -8.45
N ILE A 67 -10.34 21.33 -8.14
CA ILE A 67 -9.30 21.64 -9.13
C ILE A 67 -9.23 20.60 -10.25
N PRO A 68 -9.09 19.29 -9.98
CA PRO A 68 -9.08 18.29 -11.04
C PRO A 68 -10.41 18.20 -11.79
N ARG A 69 -11.56 18.44 -11.14
CA ARG A 69 -12.84 18.55 -11.87
C ARG A 69 -12.82 19.68 -12.91
N ILE A 70 -12.31 20.86 -12.53
CA ILE A 70 -12.13 21.99 -13.44
C ILE A 70 -11.17 21.61 -14.57
N ALA A 71 -10.06 20.94 -14.25
CA ALA A 71 -9.06 20.48 -15.23
C ALA A 71 -9.62 19.50 -16.27
N LEU A 72 -10.50 18.58 -15.87
CA LEU A 72 -11.10 17.60 -16.77
C LEU A 72 -12.08 18.22 -17.77
N THR A 73 -12.68 19.38 -17.45
CA THR A 73 -13.55 20.11 -18.38
C THR A 73 -12.78 20.98 -19.39
N GLN A 74 -11.46 21.13 -19.24
CA GLN A 74 -10.63 21.96 -20.11
C GLN A 74 -9.83 21.10 -21.09
N SER A 75 -9.50 21.65 -22.26
CA SER A 75 -8.71 20.93 -23.26
C SER A 75 -7.21 20.85 -22.91
N GLY A 76 -6.76 21.54 -21.87
CA GLY A 76 -5.35 21.61 -21.50
C GLY A 76 -4.48 22.16 -22.64
N GLY A 77 -4.99 23.13 -23.40
CA GLY A 77 -4.28 23.76 -24.53
C GLY A 77 -4.23 22.93 -25.82
N LEU A 78 -4.91 21.79 -25.85
CA LEU A 78 -5.13 21.00 -27.06
C LEU A 78 -6.29 21.58 -27.88
N ASP A 79 -6.29 21.37 -29.19
CA ASP A 79 -7.47 21.64 -30.01
C ASP A 79 -8.61 20.64 -29.69
N ALA A 80 -9.82 20.93 -30.16
CA ALA A 80 -11.00 20.13 -29.83
C ALA A 80 -10.92 18.68 -30.34
N ALA A 81 -10.26 18.44 -31.48
CA ALA A 81 -10.10 17.11 -32.06
C ALA A 81 -9.05 16.30 -31.28
N GLN A 82 -7.94 16.93 -30.92
CA GLN A 82 -6.88 16.37 -30.09
C GLN A 82 -7.39 16.02 -28.69
N ALA A 83 -8.08 16.95 -28.02
CA ALA A 83 -8.64 16.69 -26.70
C ALA A 83 -9.64 15.52 -26.72
N ARG A 84 -10.52 15.47 -27.73
CA ARG A 84 -11.45 14.35 -27.90
C ARG A 84 -10.70 13.03 -28.16
N SER A 85 -9.69 13.05 -29.03
CA SER A 85 -8.87 11.89 -29.36
C SER A 85 -8.14 11.35 -28.13
N LEU A 86 -7.54 12.23 -27.32
CA LEU A 86 -6.87 11.89 -26.07
C LEU A 86 -7.84 11.21 -25.10
N TRP A 87 -9.02 11.78 -24.84
CA TRP A 87 -9.97 11.18 -23.88
C TRP A 87 -10.60 9.88 -24.36
N GLN A 88 -10.87 9.74 -25.67
CA GLN A 88 -11.42 8.50 -26.23
C GLN A 88 -10.42 7.34 -26.17
N GLN A 89 -9.12 7.63 -26.25
CA GLN A 89 -8.06 6.62 -26.34
C GLN A 89 -7.15 6.57 -25.13
N GLY A 90 -7.33 7.46 -24.15
CA GLY A 90 -6.42 7.68 -23.02
C GLY A 90 -6.75 6.89 -21.78
N MET A 91 -7.67 5.92 -21.87
CA MET A 91 -8.06 5.02 -20.78
C MET A 91 -7.77 3.58 -21.17
N ASP A 92 -7.38 2.75 -20.18
CA ASP A 92 -7.23 1.31 -20.39
C ASP A 92 -8.62 0.67 -20.54
N PRO A 93 -8.93 0.05 -21.69
CA PRO A 93 -10.22 -0.62 -21.87
C PRO A 93 -10.39 -1.87 -21.01
N LYS A 94 -9.30 -2.47 -20.48
CA LYS A 94 -9.36 -3.71 -19.68
C LYS A 94 -9.48 -3.42 -18.19
N ARG A 95 -8.68 -2.48 -17.67
CA ARG A 95 -8.65 -2.08 -16.26
C ARG A 95 -8.68 -0.56 -16.15
N PRO A 96 -9.80 0.09 -16.50
CA PRO A 96 -9.87 1.55 -16.50
C PRO A 96 -9.63 2.10 -15.08
N MET A 97 -8.72 3.06 -14.98
CA MET A 97 -8.60 3.90 -13.79
C MET A 97 -9.40 5.20 -13.99
N PRO A 98 -9.94 5.79 -12.92
CA PRO A 98 -10.47 7.15 -12.98
C PRO A 98 -9.43 8.12 -13.53
N PRO A 99 -9.81 9.10 -14.39
CA PRO A 99 -8.89 10.09 -14.93
C PRO A 99 -8.07 10.80 -13.87
N VAL A 100 -8.68 11.07 -12.72
CA VAL A 100 -8.01 11.63 -11.55
C VAL A 100 -8.48 10.94 -10.28
N ILE A 101 -7.55 10.69 -9.36
CA ILE A 101 -7.82 10.21 -8.00
C ILE A 101 -7.28 11.24 -7.02
N VAL A 102 -8.12 11.73 -6.11
CA VAL A 102 -7.71 12.62 -5.02
C VAL A 102 -7.70 11.83 -3.71
N SER A 103 -6.64 11.98 -2.94
CA SER A 103 -6.49 11.41 -1.60
C SER A 103 -6.18 12.52 -0.59
N TYR A 104 -5.87 12.11 0.63
CA TYR A 104 -5.54 13.01 1.73
C TYR A 104 -4.28 13.84 1.44
N ASP A 105 -3.29 13.26 0.76
CA ASP A 105 -1.97 13.84 0.55
C ASP A 105 -1.61 14.11 -0.92
N SER A 106 -2.45 13.66 -1.85
CA SER A 106 -2.08 13.60 -3.26
C SER A 106 -3.28 13.75 -4.21
N THR A 107 -2.98 14.25 -5.41
CA THR A 107 -3.85 14.24 -6.59
C THR A 107 -3.10 13.52 -7.70
N LEU A 108 -3.68 12.44 -8.21
CA LEU A 108 -3.04 11.55 -9.18
C LEU A 108 -3.83 11.57 -10.50
N TYR A 109 -3.23 12.13 -11.55
CA TYR A 109 -3.76 12.06 -12.90
C TYR A 109 -3.30 10.77 -13.59
N ASN A 110 -4.25 10.05 -14.19
CA ASN A 110 -4.02 8.74 -14.81
C ASN A 110 -4.36 8.80 -16.31
N LEU A 111 -3.41 8.39 -17.15
CA LEU A 111 -3.64 8.14 -18.57
C LEU A 111 -3.02 6.80 -18.98
N SER A 112 -3.68 6.10 -19.88
CA SER A 112 -3.22 4.87 -20.52
C SER A 112 -3.41 5.00 -22.02
N LEU A 113 -2.32 5.08 -22.78
CA LEU A 113 -2.34 5.35 -24.22
C LEU A 113 -2.10 4.08 -25.03
N PRO A 114 -2.70 3.90 -26.23
CA PRO A 114 -2.32 2.82 -27.13
C PRO A 114 -0.84 2.93 -27.53
N ASN A 115 -0.19 1.80 -27.79
CA ASN A 115 1.21 1.81 -28.22
C ASN A 115 1.39 2.46 -29.61
N ASN A 116 2.63 2.85 -29.93
CA ASN A 116 3.02 3.43 -31.22
C ASN A 116 2.28 4.74 -31.58
N ARG A 117 1.77 5.47 -30.58
CA ARG A 117 1.07 6.76 -30.74
C ARG A 117 1.85 7.90 -30.09
N ASN A 118 2.99 8.24 -30.68
CA ASN A 118 3.86 9.33 -30.21
C ASN A 118 3.15 10.70 -30.24
N ASP A 119 2.18 10.87 -31.14
CA ASP A 119 1.27 12.01 -31.19
C ASP A 119 0.45 12.12 -29.89
N LEU A 120 -0.22 11.04 -29.47
CA LEU A 120 -1.00 11.01 -28.23
C LEU A 120 -0.13 11.18 -26.99
N LEU A 121 1.09 10.63 -26.99
CA LEU A 121 2.03 10.83 -25.88
C LEU A 121 2.37 12.32 -25.72
N LYS A 122 2.69 13.01 -26.81
CA LYS A 122 2.96 14.44 -26.80
C LYS A 122 1.74 15.25 -26.34
N GLU A 123 0.55 14.88 -26.80
CA GLU A 123 -0.71 15.51 -26.41
C GLU A 123 -1.01 15.30 -24.92
N ALA A 124 -0.81 14.09 -24.41
CA ALA A 124 -0.95 13.76 -23.00
C ALA A 124 0.01 14.57 -22.12
N LEU A 125 1.28 14.65 -22.49
CA LEU A 125 2.27 15.47 -21.77
C LEU A 125 1.90 16.96 -21.79
N THR A 126 1.40 17.45 -22.93
CA THR A 126 0.94 18.84 -23.08
C THR A 126 -0.27 19.13 -22.19
N TYR A 127 -1.26 18.24 -22.21
CA TYR A 127 -2.45 18.32 -21.36
C TYR A 127 -2.05 18.36 -19.88
N LEU A 128 -1.25 17.37 -19.43
CA LEU A 128 -0.79 17.25 -18.05
C LEU A 128 0.01 18.49 -17.60
N ALA A 129 0.90 19.02 -18.43
CA ALA A 129 1.64 20.23 -18.10
C ALA A 129 0.71 21.46 -17.97
N ASN A 130 -0.26 21.63 -18.87
CA ASN A 130 -1.15 22.77 -18.83
C ASN A 130 -2.15 22.71 -17.66
N VAL A 131 -2.68 21.54 -17.30
CA VAL A 131 -3.50 21.43 -16.08
C VAL A 131 -2.68 21.67 -14.81
N SER A 132 -1.38 21.35 -14.85
CA SER A 132 -0.50 21.52 -13.70
C SER A 132 0.01 22.95 -13.46
N GLY A 133 0.02 23.83 -14.47
CA GLY A 133 0.48 25.23 -14.27
C GLY A 133 -0.19 26.33 -15.09
N LYS A 134 -1.25 26.03 -15.85
CA LYS A 134 -1.99 27.00 -16.67
C LYS A 134 -3.51 26.79 -16.62
N LEU A 135 -4.01 26.23 -15.51
CA LEU A 135 -5.43 25.98 -15.35
C LEU A 135 -6.21 27.29 -15.27
N THR A 136 -7.27 27.42 -16.05
CA THR A 136 -8.12 28.63 -16.03
C THR A 136 -9.23 28.47 -15.00
N ILE A 137 -9.14 29.17 -13.87
CA ILE A 137 -10.13 29.09 -12.78
C ILE A 137 -10.89 30.41 -12.71
N THR A 138 -12.12 30.42 -13.25
CA THR A 138 -13.04 31.56 -13.24
C THR A 138 -14.40 31.09 -12.71
N PRO A 139 -15.32 32.00 -12.33
CA PRO A 139 -16.68 31.61 -11.93
C PRO A 139 -17.37 30.73 -12.98
N GLU A 140 -17.15 30.99 -14.27
CA GLU A 140 -17.73 30.22 -15.37
C GLU A 140 -17.17 28.80 -15.45
N THR A 141 -15.84 28.63 -15.35
CA THR A 141 -15.22 27.29 -15.42
C THR A 141 -15.54 26.45 -14.18
N VAL A 142 -15.63 27.09 -13.01
CA VAL A 142 -16.09 26.46 -11.77
C VAL A 142 -17.54 25.99 -11.91
N ASN A 143 -18.46 26.86 -12.34
CA ASN A 143 -19.86 26.49 -12.52
C ASN A 143 -20.04 25.39 -13.58
N HIS A 144 -19.25 25.42 -14.66
CA HIS A 144 -19.27 24.36 -15.68
C HIS A 144 -18.82 23.01 -15.10
N ALA A 145 -17.74 22.99 -14.32
CA ALA A 145 -17.25 21.78 -13.66
C ALA A 145 -18.22 21.23 -12.60
N LEU A 146 -18.92 22.11 -11.89
CA LEU A 146 -19.93 21.72 -10.89
C LEU A 146 -21.22 21.17 -11.51
N SER A 147 -21.57 21.61 -12.73
CA SER A 147 -22.73 21.11 -13.48
C SER A 147 -22.43 19.93 -14.40
N SER A 148 -21.16 19.61 -14.61
CA SER A 148 -20.70 18.43 -15.35
C SER A 148 -20.62 17.18 -14.48
N GLU A 149 -20.61 16.01 -15.12
CA GLU A 149 -20.38 14.73 -14.43
C GLU A 149 -19.04 14.75 -13.67
N ASP A 150 -19.05 14.25 -12.44
CA ASP A 150 -17.87 14.19 -11.61
C ASP A 150 -17.05 12.94 -11.94
N MET A 151 -15.98 13.13 -12.71
CA MET A 151 -15.06 12.07 -13.12
C MET A 151 -13.87 11.91 -12.16
N VAL A 152 -13.83 12.66 -11.06
CA VAL A 152 -12.78 12.56 -10.06
C VAL A 152 -13.19 11.52 -9.02
N ALA A 153 -12.33 10.52 -8.80
CA ALA A 153 -12.52 9.54 -7.75
C ALA A 153 -11.71 9.92 -6.51
N THR A 154 -12.02 9.26 -5.38
CA THR A 154 -11.22 9.39 -4.15
C THR A 154 -10.48 8.12 -3.81
N TRP A 155 -9.41 8.26 -3.04
CA TRP A 155 -8.76 7.15 -2.35
C TRP A 155 -8.64 7.44 -0.85
N PRO A 156 -9.18 6.60 0.04
CA PRO A 156 -10.03 5.43 -0.23
C PRO A 156 -11.33 5.78 -0.98
N ALA A 157 -11.88 4.81 -1.73
CA ALA A 157 -12.99 5.04 -2.66
C ALA A 157 -14.30 5.50 -1.99
N ASP A 158 -14.62 4.91 -0.84
CA ASP A 158 -15.68 5.40 0.03
C ASP A 158 -15.06 5.91 1.32
N THR A 159 -14.90 7.23 1.39
CA THR A 159 -14.36 7.87 2.60
C THR A 159 -15.36 7.82 3.74
N LYS A 160 -16.67 7.63 3.49
CA LYS A 160 -17.74 7.63 4.50
C LYS A 160 -18.00 6.23 5.07
N GLU A 161 -17.35 5.21 4.52
CA GLU A 161 -17.42 3.81 4.97
C GLU A 161 -17.08 3.67 6.47
N GLY A 162 -17.85 2.85 7.19
CA GLY A 162 -17.82 2.74 8.64
C GLY A 162 -16.45 2.32 9.21
N TRP A 163 -15.79 1.35 8.57
CA TRP A 163 -14.44 0.96 8.96
C TRP A 163 -13.43 2.08 8.72
N TRP A 164 -13.47 2.76 7.58
CA TRP A 164 -12.58 3.89 7.33
C TRP A 164 -12.78 4.99 8.38
N ARG A 165 -14.03 5.34 8.71
CA ARG A 165 -14.35 6.30 9.77
C ARG A 165 -13.82 5.90 11.14
N TYR A 166 -13.92 4.62 11.48
CA TYR A 166 -13.32 4.09 12.70
C TYR A 166 -11.79 4.23 12.66
N ARG A 167 -11.16 3.84 11.54
CA ARG A 167 -9.70 3.85 11.36
C ARG A 167 -9.09 5.26 11.45
N LEU A 168 -9.83 6.29 11.04
CA LEU A 168 -9.39 7.69 11.11
C LEU A 168 -9.38 8.28 12.53
N LYS A 169 -10.04 7.66 13.51
CA LYS A 169 -10.17 8.21 14.87
C LYS A 169 -8.80 8.53 15.48
N GLY A 170 -8.65 9.77 15.93
CA GLY A 170 -7.42 10.26 16.54
C GLY A 170 -6.30 10.61 15.56
N SER A 171 -6.53 10.52 14.25
CA SER A 171 -5.57 10.97 13.21
C SER A 171 -5.90 12.38 12.72
N ALA A 172 -4.91 13.06 12.13
CA ALA A 172 -5.09 14.36 11.47
C ALA A 172 -5.90 14.28 10.17
N LEU A 173 -6.15 13.07 9.65
CA LEU A 173 -6.96 12.86 8.45
C LEU A 173 -8.46 13.09 8.73
N LEU A 174 -8.88 12.94 9.99
CA LEU A 174 -10.28 13.10 10.38
C LEU A 174 -10.69 14.57 10.20
N GLY A 175 -11.69 14.81 9.35
CA GLY A 175 -12.15 16.16 8.99
C GLY A 175 -11.55 16.74 7.72
N HIS A 176 -10.68 15.98 7.04
CA HIS A 176 -10.09 16.34 5.75
C HIS A 176 -10.51 15.33 4.67
N ASP A 177 -11.81 15.03 4.52
CA ASP A 177 -12.19 14.03 3.51
C ASP A 177 -11.89 14.56 2.09
N PRO A 178 -11.22 13.76 1.23
CA PRO A 178 -10.82 14.17 -0.12
C PRO A 178 -11.92 14.65 -1.07
N ALA A 179 -13.20 14.43 -0.73
CA ALA A 179 -14.36 14.89 -1.50
C ALA A 179 -15.38 15.63 -0.63
N GLU A 180 -14.93 16.35 0.41
CA GLU A 180 -15.83 17.30 1.08
C GLU A 180 -16.39 18.33 0.08
N PRO A 181 -17.67 18.71 0.18
CA PRO A 181 -18.27 19.67 -0.71
C PRO A 181 -17.70 21.07 -0.49
N LEU A 182 -17.68 21.86 -1.57
CA LEU A 182 -17.30 23.26 -1.51
C LEU A 182 -18.27 24.07 -0.63
N LYS A 183 -17.72 24.93 0.22
CA LYS A 183 -18.50 25.91 0.97
C LYS A 183 -19.17 26.91 0.02
N GLN A 184 -20.44 27.19 0.28
CA GLN A 184 -21.23 28.15 -0.50
C GLN A 184 -21.24 29.54 0.16
N PRO A 185 -21.15 30.63 -0.62
CA PRO A 185 -20.94 30.67 -2.07
C PRO A 185 -19.49 30.32 -2.46
N VAL A 186 -19.31 29.66 -3.60
CA VAL A 186 -17.98 29.30 -4.12
C VAL A 186 -17.26 30.54 -4.67
N ASP A 187 -16.03 30.77 -4.19
CA ASP A 187 -15.17 31.86 -4.61
C ASP A 187 -14.03 31.33 -5.49
N ALA A 188 -14.15 31.53 -6.81
CA ALA A 188 -13.18 31.08 -7.80
C ALA A 188 -11.77 31.65 -7.56
N ALA A 189 -11.65 32.86 -7.03
CA ALA A 189 -10.35 33.47 -6.76
C ALA A 189 -9.62 32.74 -5.62
N LYS A 190 -10.35 32.22 -4.62
CA LYS A 190 -9.75 31.41 -3.55
C LYS A 190 -9.30 30.04 -4.05
N ILE A 191 -10.06 29.42 -4.96
CA ILE A 191 -9.63 28.16 -5.60
C ILE A 191 -8.37 28.41 -6.43
N HIS A 192 -8.32 29.50 -7.20
CA HIS A 192 -7.14 29.88 -7.97
C HIS A 192 -5.91 30.11 -7.07
N ALA A 193 -6.07 30.84 -5.97
CA ALA A 193 -4.98 31.07 -5.02
C ALA A 193 -4.47 29.77 -4.38
N PHE A 194 -5.37 28.82 -4.08
CA PHE A 194 -4.97 27.49 -3.60
C PHE A 194 -4.22 26.69 -4.67
N TYR A 195 -4.70 26.73 -5.92
CA TYR A 195 -4.03 26.11 -7.06
C TYR A 195 -2.59 26.65 -7.22
N GLU A 196 -2.40 27.97 -7.30
CA GLU A 196 -1.07 28.58 -7.45
C GLU A 196 -0.13 28.25 -6.28
N LYS A 197 -0.67 28.16 -5.06
CA LYS A 197 0.12 27.84 -3.87
C LYS A 197 0.64 26.40 -3.86
N TRP A 198 -0.18 25.44 -4.31
CA TRP A 198 0.06 24.02 -4.07
C TRP A 198 0.42 23.21 -5.33
N TYR A 199 0.03 23.66 -6.52
CA TYR A 199 0.38 23.05 -7.80
C TYR A 199 1.71 23.60 -8.31
N THR A 200 2.78 23.28 -7.59
CA THR A 200 4.15 23.70 -7.93
C THR A 200 5.00 22.50 -8.38
N PRO A 201 5.92 22.69 -9.35
CA PRO A 201 6.67 21.60 -9.97
C PRO A 201 7.51 20.79 -8.98
N ASP A 202 8.05 21.41 -7.93
CA ASP A 202 8.83 20.74 -6.88
C ASP A 202 8.04 19.71 -6.06
N ALA A 203 6.71 19.71 -6.17
CA ALA A 203 5.82 18.75 -5.54
C ALA A 203 5.18 17.77 -6.54
N MET A 204 5.72 17.69 -7.76
CA MET A 204 5.19 16.84 -8.83
C MET A 204 6.16 15.72 -9.19
N THR A 205 5.59 14.54 -9.44
CA THR A 205 6.31 13.40 -9.99
C THR A 205 5.56 12.84 -11.20
N LEU A 206 6.20 12.86 -12.36
CA LEU A 206 5.70 12.27 -13.59
C LEU A 206 6.32 10.89 -13.81
N ILE A 207 5.50 9.86 -14.04
CA ILE A 207 5.97 8.50 -14.29
C ILE A 207 5.40 8.02 -15.62
N VAL A 208 6.27 7.47 -16.47
CA VAL A 208 5.90 6.92 -17.78
C VAL A 208 6.44 5.49 -17.91
N VAL A 209 5.57 4.54 -18.27
CA VAL A 209 5.94 3.13 -18.47
C VAL A 209 5.40 2.64 -19.80
N GLY A 210 6.25 2.07 -20.65
CA GLY A 210 5.81 1.49 -21.92
C GLY A 210 6.96 1.19 -22.87
N ASN A 211 6.64 0.65 -24.05
CA ASN A 211 7.63 0.45 -25.10
C ASN A 211 7.96 1.78 -25.81
N ILE A 212 8.83 2.58 -25.19
CA ILE A 212 9.18 3.94 -25.61
C ILE A 212 10.70 4.17 -25.64
N ASP A 213 11.13 5.15 -26.43
CA ASP A 213 12.51 5.67 -26.32
C ASP A 213 12.61 6.62 -25.12
N ALA A 214 13.20 6.11 -24.03
CA ALA A 214 13.30 6.84 -22.77
C ALA A 214 14.05 8.18 -22.92
N ARG A 215 15.04 8.28 -23.82
CA ARG A 215 15.78 9.53 -24.06
C ARG A 215 14.88 10.60 -24.67
N SER A 216 14.19 10.28 -25.77
CA SER A 216 13.24 11.19 -26.40
C SER A 216 12.12 11.61 -25.44
N VAL A 217 11.61 10.69 -24.61
CA VAL A 217 10.59 11.03 -23.61
C VAL A 217 11.13 11.98 -22.54
N ALA A 218 12.34 11.74 -22.02
CA ALA A 218 12.97 12.66 -21.06
C ALA A 218 13.17 14.07 -21.64
N GLU A 219 13.59 14.19 -22.90
CA GLU A 219 13.71 15.48 -23.61
C GLU A 219 12.36 16.18 -23.77
N GLN A 220 11.30 15.43 -24.12
CA GLN A 220 9.94 15.95 -24.23
C GLN A 220 9.39 16.42 -22.87
N ILE A 221 9.65 15.67 -21.81
CA ILE A 221 9.30 16.04 -20.43
C ILE A 221 9.98 17.37 -20.08
N ASN A 222 11.29 17.48 -20.30
CA ASN A 222 12.03 18.71 -20.02
C ASN A 222 11.47 19.91 -20.81
N LYS A 223 11.18 19.73 -22.11
CA LYS A 223 10.63 20.80 -22.95
C LYS A 223 9.22 21.23 -22.52
N THR A 224 8.39 20.29 -22.10
CA THR A 224 6.96 20.53 -21.83
C THR A 224 6.73 21.03 -20.41
N PHE A 225 7.43 20.46 -19.42
CA PHE A 225 7.28 20.78 -18.01
C PHE A 225 8.33 21.76 -17.48
N GLY A 226 9.45 21.97 -18.16
CA GLY A 226 10.54 22.84 -17.69
C GLY A 226 10.17 24.32 -17.59
N ALA A 227 9.09 24.75 -18.25
CA ALA A 227 8.56 26.11 -18.17
C ALA A 227 7.66 26.36 -16.95
N LEU A 228 7.23 25.31 -16.23
CA LEU A 228 6.37 25.44 -15.05
C LEU A 228 7.07 26.26 -13.96
N LYS A 229 6.27 27.02 -13.22
CA LYS A 229 6.71 27.99 -12.21
C LYS A 229 6.15 27.62 -10.84
N GLY A 230 6.72 28.26 -9.81
CA GLY A 230 6.36 28.04 -8.42
C GLY A 230 7.32 27.11 -7.71
N LYS A 231 7.35 27.25 -6.40
CA LYS A 231 8.10 26.40 -5.47
C LYS A 231 7.38 26.44 -4.12
N ARG A 232 7.29 25.32 -3.43
CA ARG A 232 6.68 25.32 -2.09
C ARG A 232 7.60 25.98 -1.09
N GLU A 233 7.02 26.91 -0.33
CA GLU A 233 7.66 27.46 0.88
C GLU A 233 7.53 26.49 2.05
N ILE A 234 6.42 25.76 2.11
CA ILE A 234 6.09 24.83 3.19
C ILE A 234 5.91 23.43 2.58
N PRO A 235 6.60 22.40 3.11
CA PRO A 235 6.36 21.02 2.70
C PRO A 235 4.90 20.62 2.89
N ALA A 236 4.39 19.70 2.06
CA ALA A 236 3.07 19.13 2.34
C ALA A 236 3.09 18.38 3.68
N PRO A 237 1.98 18.41 4.44
CA PRO A 237 1.82 17.55 5.61
C PRO A 237 1.96 16.08 5.21
N VAL A 238 2.72 15.31 6.00
CA VAL A 238 2.80 13.86 5.81
C VAL A 238 1.54 13.24 6.45
N PRO A 239 0.73 12.49 5.69
CA PRO A 239 -0.44 11.84 6.25
C PRO A 239 -0.04 10.70 7.20
N THR A 240 -0.55 10.72 8.42
CA THR A 240 -0.30 9.64 9.40
C THR A 240 -1.60 9.16 10.01
N LEU A 241 -1.77 7.84 10.00
CA LEU A 241 -2.80 7.20 10.82
C LEU A 241 -2.30 6.98 12.24
N SER A 242 -3.18 7.18 13.22
CA SER A 242 -2.91 6.80 14.61
C SER A 242 -2.87 5.27 14.76
N PRO A 243 -2.18 4.72 15.77
CA PRO A 243 -2.20 3.30 16.03
C PRO A 243 -3.63 2.78 16.15
N LEU A 244 -3.91 1.62 15.53
CA LEU A 244 -5.18 0.94 15.74
C LEU A 244 -5.25 0.50 17.21
N ARG A 245 -6.38 0.78 17.88
CA ARG A 245 -6.59 0.33 19.26
C ARG A 245 -6.83 -1.17 19.26
N ALA A 246 -6.21 -1.88 20.19
CA ALA A 246 -6.40 -3.32 20.42
C ALA A 246 -7.74 -3.61 21.12
N GLU A 247 -8.83 -3.19 20.49
CA GLU A 247 -10.21 -3.32 20.98
C GLU A 247 -10.98 -4.30 20.08
N SER A 248 -12.10 -4.81 20.58
CA SER A 248 -13.10 -5.50 19.77
C SER A 248 -14.25 -4.55 19.44
N VAL A 249 -14.56 -4.41 18.16
CA VAL A 249 -15.60 -3.48 17.68
C VAL A 249 -16.45 -4.13 16.60
N SER A 250 -17.76 -3.87 16.64
CA SER A 250 -18.68 -4.16 15.55
C SER A 250 -19.01 -2.87 14.80
N ILE A 251 -19.06 -2.95 13.48
CA ILE A 251 -19.36 -1.85 12.57
C ILE A 251 -20.42 -2.33 11.58
N MET A 252 -21.62 -1.76 11.67
CA MET A 252 -22.69 -2.00 10.71
C MET A 252 -22.37 -1.28 9.40
N THR A 253 -22.46 -1.97 8.26
CA THR A 253 -22.08 -1.44 6.95
C THR A 253 -22.81 -2.15 5.81
N ASP A 254 -23.05 -1.45 4.70
CA ASP A 254 -23.59 -2.02 3.46
C ASP A 254 -22.48 -2.62 2.57
N ALA A 255 -21.22 -2.48 2.98
CA ALA A 255 -20.07 -2.95 2.23
C ALA A 255 -19.90 -4.48 2.27
N VAL A 256 -20.62 -5.18 3.15
CA VAL A 256 -20.55 -6.63 3.31
C VAL A 256 -21.95 -7.24 3.22
N ARG A 257 -22.05 -8.44 2.63
CA ARG A 257 -23.30 -9.22 2.54
C ARG A 257 -23.45 -10.28 3.62
N GLN A 258 -22.35 -10.58 4.31
CA GLN A 258 -22.23 -11.51 5.42
C GLN A 258 -21.21 -10.93 6.40
N ASP A 259 -21.25 -11.38 7.66
CA ASP A 259 -20.29 -10.93 8.66
C ASP A 259 -18.86 -11.18 8.18
N ARG A 260 -18.01 -10.16 8.30
CA ARG A 260 -16.57 -10.25 8.06
C ARG A 260 -15.83 -9.84 9.33
N LEU A 261 -15.30 -10.82 10.05
CA LEU A 261 -14.43 -10.60 11.20
C LEU A 261 -12.97 -10.52 10.75
N SER A 262 -12.31 -9.42 11.09
CA SER A 262 -10.89 -9.21 10.82
C SER A 262 -10.10 -9.32 12.11
N ILE A 263 -9.21 -10.30 12.18
CA ILE A 263 -8.16 -10.37 13.22
C ILE A 263 -6.99 -9.55 12.69
N MET A 264 -6.78 -8.37 13.28
CA MET A 264 -5.97 -7.33 12.66
C MET A 264 -4.79 -6.90 13.53
N TRP A 265 -3.60 -6.89 12.93
CA TRP A 265 -2.39 -6.33 13.51
C TRP A 265 -2.03 -5.02 12.80
N ASP A 266 -1.63 -4.01 13.57
CA ASP A 266 -1.27 -2.67 13.08
C ASP A 266 0.03 -2.22 13.74
N THR A 267 1.06 -1.98 12.93
CA THR A 267 2.39 -1.58 13.41
C THR A 267 2.90 -0.35 12.65
N PRO A 268 3.81 0.46 13.25
CA PRO A 268 4.47 1.53 12.52
C PRO A 268 5.24 0.97 11.32
N TRP A 269 5.06 1.58 10.16
CA TRP A 269 5.82 1.23 8.97
C TRP A 269 7.16 1.97 8.95
N GLN A 270 8.24 1.27 8.60
CA GLN A 270 9.56 1.84 8.42
C GLN A 270 10.02 1.68 6.97
N PRO A 271 10.54 2.74 6.32
CA PRO A 271 11.11 2.65 4.99
C PRO A 271 12.22 1.60 4.88
N ILE A 272 12.28 0.89 3.76
CA ILE A 272 13.25 -0.16 3.50
C ILE A 272 14.31 0.39 2.54
N ARG A 273 15.49 0.70 3.07
CA ARG A 273 16.61 1.30 2.31
C ARG A 273 17.86 0.43 2.25
N GLU A 274 17.96 -0.54 3.15
CA GLU A 274 19.15 -1.36 3.35
C GLU A 274 18.79 -2.84 3.30
N SER A 275 19.75 -3.67 2.87
CA SER A 275 19.59 -5.12 2.76
C SER A 275 19.14 -5.78 4.06
N ALA A 276 19.66 -5.37 5.21
CA ALA A 276 19.24 -5.91 6.51
C ALA A 276 17.75 -5.65 6.83
N ALA A 277 17.24 -4.46 6.48
CA ALA A 277 15.82 -4.14 6.65
C ALA A 277 14.94 -4.95 5.69
N LEU A 278 15.39 -5.14 4.44
CA LEU A 278 14.70 -5.97 3.45
C LEU A 278 14.60 -7.43 3.89
N LEU A 279 15.68 -8.00 4.46
CA LEU A 279 15.68 -9.36 4.98
C LEU A 279 14.70 -9.52 6.15
N ARG A 280 14.67 -8.58 7.11
CA ARG A 280 13.67 -8.60 8.20
C ARG A 280 12.24 -8.50 7.68
N TYR A 281 12.02 -7.65 6.68
CA TYR A 281 10.72 -7.54 6.02
C TYR A 281 10.30 -8.88 5.38
N TRP A 282 11.20 -9.52 4.62
CA TRP A 282 10.93 -10.81 4.00
C TRP A 282 10.71 -11.96 4.99
N GLN A 283 11.41 -11.96 6.11
CA GLN A 283 11.15 -12.92 7.19
C GLN A 283 9.73 -12.75 7.74
N ALA A 284 9.34 -11.51 8.04
CA ALA A 284 8.02 -11.21 8.55
C ALA A 284 6.92 -11.52 7.52
N ASP A 285 7.17 -11.22 6.25
CA ASP A 285 6.26 -11.47 5.14
C ASP A 285 6.03 -12.95 4.89
N LEU A 286 7.12 -13.73 4.82
CA LEU A 286 7.02 -15.17 4.64
C LEU A 286 6.38 -15.85 5.85
N ALA A 287 6.60 -15.36 7.08
CA ALA A 287 5.89 -15.86 8.26
C ALA A 287 4.38 -15.66 8.16
N ARG A 288 3.92 -14.47 7.73
CA ARG A 288 2.48 -14.22 7.55
C ARG A 288 1.88 -15.11 6.46
N GLU A 289 2.59 -15.28 5.35
CA GLU A 289 2.15 -16.16 4.28
C GLU A 289 2.08 -17.62 4.75
N ALA A 290 3.10 -18.10 5.45
CA ALA A 290 3.15 -19.44 5.99
C ALA A 290 2.01 -19.71 6.99
N LEU A 291 1.73 -18.73 7.86
CA LEU A 291 0.61 -18.78 8.79
C LEU A 291 -0.74 -18.91 8.06
N PHE A 292 -0.98 -18.06 7.06
CA PHE A 292 -2.24 -18.10 6.32
C PHE A 292 -2.40 -19.41 5.54
N TRP A 293 -1.32 -19.88 4.90
CA TRP A 293 -1.29 -21.15 4.20
C TRP A 293 -1.60 -22.34 5.12
N HIS A 294 -1.01 -22.37 6.32
CA HIS A 294 -1.29 -23.39 7.33
C HIS A 294 -2.77 -23.43 7.71
N ILE A 295 -3.37 -22.27 8.01
CA ILE A 295 -4.80 -22.20 8.39
C ILE A 295 -5.69 -22.69 7.23
N GLN A 296 -5.40 -22.29 5.99
CA GLN A 296 -6.15 -22.73 4.82
C GLN A 296 -6.11 -24.26 4.66
N GLN A 297 -4.94 -24.88 4.86
CA GLN A 297 -4.81 -26.33 4.82
C GLN A 297 -5.56 -27.02 5.96
N ALA A 298 -5.43 -26.51 7.18
CA ALA A 298 -6.11 -27.07 8.35
C ALA A 298 -7.64 -27.06 8.17
N LEU A 299 -8.21 -25.95 7.69
CA LEU A 299 -9.65 -25.86 7.42
C LEU A 299 -10.09 -26.79 6.28
N THR A 300 -9.29 -26.90 5.21
CA THR A 300 -9.58 -27.80 4.10
C THR A 300 -9.57 -29.26 4.54
N LYS A 301 -8.55 -29.66 5.32
CA LYS A 301 -8.41 -31.02 5.87
C LYS A 301 -9.56 -31.39 6.81
N ASN A 302 -10.04 -30.42 7.58
CA ASN A 302 -11.16 -30.60 8.50
C ASN A 302 -12.54 -30.41 7.85
N ASN A 303 -12.59 -30.17 6.53
CA ASN A 303 -13.83 -29.95 5.77
C ASN A 303 -14.73 -28.86 6.41
N ALA A 304 -14.11 -27.77 6.86
CA ALA A 304 -14.83 -26.65 7.45
C ALA A 304 -15.80 -26.05 6.42
N LYS A 305 -17.07 -25.88 6.82
CA LYS A 305 -18.14 -25.34 5.97
C LYS A 305 -18.55 -23.96 6.46
N ASP A 306 -19.13 -23.17 5.57
CA ASP A 306 -19.68 -21.84 5.87
C ASP A 306 -18.65 -20.88 6.49
N ILE A 307 -17.41 -20.99 6.01
CA ILE A 307 -16.31 -20.10 6.37
C ILE A 307 -15.56 -19.69 5.09
N GLY A 308 -15.48 -18.39 4.85
CA GLY A 308 -14.59 -17.79 3.86
C GLY A 308 -13.35 -17.25 4.57
N LEU A 309 -12.16 -17.55 4.05
CA LEU A 309 -10.92 -16.98 4.56
C LEU A 309 -10.26 -16.07 3.53
N GLY A 310 -9.87 -14.89 3.99
CA GLY A 310 -9.01 -13.96 3.27
C GLY A 310 -7.82 -13.54 4.12
N PHE A 311 -6.76 -13.11 3.46
CA PHE A 311 -5.63 -12.49 4.11
C PHE A 311 -5.15 -11.32 3.27
N ASP A 312 -4.90 -10.20 3.93
CA ASP A 312 -4.34 -9.03 3.26
C ASP A 312 -3.40 -8.27 4.18
N CYS A 313 -2.37 -7.70 3.57
CA CYS A 313 -1.47 -6.73 4.19
C CYS A 313 -1.42 -5.48 3.33
N ARG A 314 -1.39 -4.33 3.98
CA ARG A 314 -1.30 -3.02 3.34
C ARG A 314 -0.46 -2.08 4.17
N VAL A 315 0.26 -1.20 3.49
CA VAL A 315 0.89 -0.04 4.13
C VAL A 315 0.03 1.17 3.79
N LEU A 316 -0.50 1.83 4.81
CA LEU A 316 -1.33 3.02 4.68
C LEU A 316 -0.84 4.07 5.67
N PHE A 317 -0.48 5.25 5.16
CA PHE A 317 -0.21 6.43 5.99
C PHE A 317 0.75 6.15 7.16
N LEU A 318 1.90 5.54 6.81
CA LEU A 318 2.98 5.09 7.71
C LEU A 318 2.61 3.98 8.72
N ARG A 319 1.56 3.20 8.44
CA ARG A 319 1.18 2.02 9.23
C ARG A 319 1.16 0.78 8.33
N ALA A 320 1.73 -0.32 8.81
CA ALA A 320 1.56 -1.64 8.22
C ALA A 320 0.43 -2.36 8.94
N GLN A 321 -0.62 -2.67 8.18
CA GLN A 321 -1.79 -3.37 8.66
C GLN A 321 -1.91 -4.70 7.95
N CYS A 322 -2.04 -5.78 8.71
CA CYS A 322 -2.29 -7.11 8.19
C CYS A 322 -3.51 -7.71 8.90
N ALA A 323 -4.38 -8.37 8.15
CA ALA A 323 -5.58 -8.98 8.70
C ALA A 323 -5.82 -10.38 8.15
N ILE A 324 -6.26 -11.28 9.03
CA ILE A 324 -6.93 -12.52 8.63
C ILE A 324 -8.43 -12.21 8.69
N ASN A 325 -9.09 -12.33 7.55
CA ASN A 325 -10.51 -12.05 7.38
C ASN A 325 -11.30 -13.35 7.38
N ILE A 326 -12.27 -13.47 8.27
CA ILE A 326 -13.18 -14.59 8.41
C ILE A 326 -14.56 -14.10 7.96
N GLU A 327 -15.00 -14.55 6.79
CA GLU A 327 -16.37 -14.37 6.33
C GLU A 327 -17.23 -15.53 6.84
N SER A 328 -18.31 -15.23 7.53
CA SER A 328 -19.12 -16.23 8.23
C SER A 328 -20.58 -15.77 8.33
N PRO A 329 -21.56 -16.69 8.36
CA PRO A 329 -22.85 -16.40 8.96
C PRO A 329 -22.71 -15.99 10.42
N ASN A 330 -23.58 -15.09 10.90
CA ASN A 330 -23.54 -14.54 12.24
C ASN A 330 -23.67 -15.61 13.34
N ASP A 331 -24.58 -16.56 13.18
CA ASP A 331 -24.81 -17.67 14.13
C ASP A 331 -23.60 -18.63 14.23
N LYS A 332 -22.72 -18.63 13.24
CA LYS A 332 -21.51 -19.47 13.18
C LYS A 332 -20.23 -18.71 13.50
N LEU A 333 -20.30 -17.39 13.68
CA LEU A 333 -19.12 -16.53 13.79
C LEU A 333 -18.18 -16.95 14.92
N ASN A 334 -18.73 -17.26 16.11
CA ASN A 334 -17.92 -17.69 17.26
C ASN A 334 -17.24 -19.04 17.03
N THR A 335 -17.96 -19.98 16.39
CA THR A 335 -17.42 -21.29 16.02
C THR A 335 -16.29 -21.16 15.01
N ASN A 336 -16.48 -20.34 13.97
CA ASN A 336 -15.49 -20.10 12.92
C ASN A 336 -14.27 -19.34 13.44
N LEU A 337 -14.45 -18.37 14.34
CA LEU A 337 -13.34 -17.75 15.07
C LEU A 337 -12.57 -18.79 15.87
N SER A 338 -13.26 -19.67 16.60
CA SER A 338 -12.62 -20.70 17.41
C SER A 338 -11.75 -21.63 16.56
N LEU A 339 -12.23 -22.03 15.39
CA LEU A 339 -11.44 -22.87 14.45
C LEU A 339 -10.13 -22.18 14.06
N VAL A 340 -10.20 -20.91 13.64
CA VAL A 340 -9.01 -20.14 13.23
C VAL A 340 -8.09 -19.89 14.42
N ALA A 341 -8.62 -19.42 15.56
CA ALA A 341 -7.85 -19.12 16.76
C ALA A 341 -7.11 -20.36 17.30
N ASN A 342 -7.70 -21.56 17.22
CA ASN A 342 -7.01 -22.79 17.61
C ASN A 342 -5.80 -23.09 16.73
N GLU A 343 -5.88 -22.87 15.41
CA GLU A 343 -4.71 -23.04 14.53
C GLU A 343 -3.66 -21.95 14.80
N LEU A 344 -4.07 -20.71 15.06
CA LEU A 344 -3.15 -19.65 15.47
C LEU A 344 -2.42 -19.99 16.77
N ALA A 345 -3.13 -20.49 17.78
CA ALA A 345 -2.54 -20.92 19.06
C ALA A 345 -1.54 -22.07 18.85
N LYS A 346 -1.89 -23.08 18.05
CA LYS A 346 -0.98 -24.19 17.71
C LYS A 346 0.32 -23.69 17.07
N VAL A 347 0.22 -22.78 16.09
CA VAL A 347 1.40 -22.22 15.41
C VAL A 347 2.23 -21.34 16.37
N ARG A 348 1.59 -20.53 17.22
CA ARG A 348 2.30 -19.73 18.23
C ARG A 348 3.07 -20.62 19.21
N ASP A 349 2.46 -21.71 19.65
CA ASP A 349 2.99 -22.54 20.74
C ASP A 349 4.01 -23.56 20.23
N LYS A 350 3.76 -24.17 19.06
CA LYS A 350 4.58 -25.27 18.53
C LYS A 350 5.36 -24.91 17.26
N GLY A 351 5.03 -23.80 16.60
CA GLY A 351 5.55 -23.48 15.28
C GLY A 351 4.92 -24.33 14.17
N LEU A 352 5.37 -24.10 12.94
CA LEU A 352 5.04 -24.93 11.79
C LEU A 352 5.85 -26.24 11.80
N PRO A 353 5.26 -27.34 11.32
CA PRO A 353 5.99 -28.57 11.06
C PRO A 353 7.11 -28.39 10.02
N GLU A 354 8.18 -29.17 10.14
CA GLU A 354 9.32 -29.14 9.22
C GLU A 354 8.93 -29.50 7.76
N GLU A 355 7.95 -30.38 7.60
CA GLU A 355 7.41 -30.77 6.29
C GLU A 355 6.69 -29.60 5.60
N GLU A 356 5.87 -28.84 6.35
CA GLU A 356 5.20 -27.64 5.87
C GLU A 356 6.22 -26.54 5.50
N PHE A 357 7.24 -26.35 6.34
CA PHE A 357 8.34 -25.44 6.03
C PHE A 357 9.05 -25.83 4.73
N THR A 358 9.41 -27.10 4.58
CA THR A 358 10.13 -27.61 3.39
C THR A 358 9.29 -27.41 2.12
N ALA A 359 8.00 -27.71 2.18
CA ALA A 359 7.08 -27.50 1.06
C ALA A 359 6.94 -26.02 0.68
N LEU A 360 6.83 -25.12 1.67
CA LEU A 360 6.79 -23.68 1.44
C LEU A 360 8.09 -23.17 0.79
N ILE A 361 9.26 -23.58 1.29
CA ILE A 361 10.55 -23.19 0.70
C ILE A 361 10.69 -23.71 -0.73
N ALA A 362 10.26 -24.94 -1.02
CA ALA A 362 10.25 -25.48 -2.37
C ALA A 362 9.36 -24.65 -3.31
N GLN A 363 8.16 -24.26 -2.86
CA GLN A 363 7.27 -23.38 -3.62
C GLN A 363 7.91 -22.01 -3.88
N LYS A 364 8.53 -21.38 -2.87
CA LYS A 364 9.20 -20.07 -3.03
C LYS A 364 10.40 -20.10 -3.93
N ASN A 365 11.16 -21.19 -3.93
CA ASN A 365 12.24 -21.39 -4.90
C ASN A 365 11.68 -21.52 -6.33
N LEU A 366 10.57 -22.23 -6.53
CA LEU A 366 9.93 -22.35 -7.84
C LEU A 366 9.39 -21.00 -8.34
N GLU A 367 8.81 -20.18 -7.46
CA GLU A 367 8.38 -18.82 -7.78
C GLU A 367 9.57 -17.94 -8.17
N LEU A 368 10.68 -18.02 -7.42
CA LEU A 368 11.90 -17.27 -7.72
C LEU A 368 12.54 -17.68 -9.06
N GLN A 369 12.52 -18.96 -9.40
CA GLN A 369 12.98 -19.45 -10.71
C GLN A 369 12.15 -18.88 -11.87
N LYS A 370 10.87 -18.56 -11.63
CA LYS A 370 9.97 -17.97 -12.62
C LYS A 370 10.05 -16.45 -12.68
N LEU A 371 10.87 -15.79 -11.84
CA LEU A 371 10.93 -14.32 -11.71
C LEU A 371 10.95 -13.59 -13.05
N PHE A 372 11.92 -13.88 -13.91
CA PHE A 372 12.06 -13.19 -15.20
C PHE A 372 10.93 -13.53 -16.19
N ALA A 373 10.42 -14.77 -16.16
CA ALA A 373 9.28 -15.16 -16.98
C ALA A 373 7.99 -14.44 -16.56
N THR A 374 7.81 -14.23 -15.25
CA THR A 374 6.72 -13.42 -14.69
C THR A 374 6.90 -11.95 -15.05
N TYR A 375 8.09 -11.39 -14.86
CA TYR A 375 8.41 -10.00 -15.21
C TYR A 375 8.16 -9.71 -16.70
N ALA A 376 8.63 -10.58 -17.61
CA ALA A 376 8.41 -10.44 -19.05
C ALA A 376 6.92 -10.49 -19.46
N ARG A 377 6.06 -11.08 -18.63
CA ARG A 377 4.60 -11.16 -18.84
C ARG A 377 3.80 -10.11 -18.07
N THR A 378 4.45 -9.31 -17.23
CA THR A 378 3.78 -8.32 -16.40
C THR A 378 3.35 -7.14 -17.27
N ASP A 379 2.05 -6.81 -17.22
CA ASP A 379 1.49 -5.69 -17.97
C ASP A 379 2.02 -4.33 -17.45
N THR A 380 2.09 -3.34 -18.33
CA THR A 380 2.63 -2.01 -18.01
C THR A 380 1.87 -1.28 -16.88
N ASP A 381 0.57 -1.50 -16.74
CA ASP A 381 -0.25 -0.95 -15.64
C ASP A 381 0.10 -1.57 -14.28
N ILE A 382 0.48 -2.86 -14.27
CA ILE A 382 0.96 -3.52 -13.06
C ILE A 382 2.35 -2.98 -12.68
N LEU A 383 3.25 -2.81 -13.65
CA LEU A 383 4.59 -2.26 -13.42
C LEU A 383 4.54 -0.84 -12.85
N ILE A 384 3.74 0.06 -13.45
CA ILE A 384 3.61 1.43 -12.93
C ILE A 384 2.94 1.44 -11.55
N GLY A 385 1.94 0.57 -11.29
CA GLY A 385 1.30 0.44 -9.98
C GLY A 385 2.23 -0.08 -8.88
N GLN A 386 3.12 -1.03 -9.22
CA GLN A 386 4.19 -1.48 -8.31
C GLN A 386 5.15 -0.34 -7.99
N ARG A 387 5.55 0.45 -8.99
CA ARG A 387 6.42 1.61 -8.78
C ARG A 387 5.78 2.66 -7.88
N MET A 388 4.51 3.00 -8.13
CA MET A 388 3.76 3.94 -7.30
C MET A 388 3.73 3.49 -5.83
N ARG A 389 3.45 2.21 -5.57
CA ARG A 389 3.47 1.65 -4.21
C ARG A 389 4.87 1.68 -3.59
N SER A 390 5.92 1.40 -4.34
CA SER A 390 7.31 1.52 -3.88
C SER A 390 7.63 2.95 -3.43
N LEU A 391 7.23 3.95 -4.21
CA LEU A 391 7.43 5.37 -3.87
C LEU A 391 6.63 5.79 -2.65
N GLN A 392 5.33 5.44 -2.59
CA GLN A 392 4.45 5.75 -1.46
C GLN A 392 4.93 5.12 -0.16
N ASN A 393 5.36 3.85 -0.22
CA ASN A 393 5.82 3.11 0.96
C ASN A 393 7.31 3.33 1.25
N GLN A 394 8.02 4.10 0.44
CA GLN A 394 9.46 4.32 0.58
C GLN A 394 10.26 3.01 0.67
N VAL A 395 9.88 2.04 -0.16
CA VAL A 395 10.61 0.77 -0.34
C VAL A 395 11.48 0.93 -1.56
N VAL A 396 12.80 0.79 -1.40
CA VAL A 396 13.72 0.81 -2.55
C VAL A 396 13.37 -0.34 -3.48
N ASP A 397 12.96 0.02 -4.70
CA ASP A 397 12.78 -0.92 -5.81
C ASP A 397 14.15 -1.31 -6.35
N ILE A 398 14.46 -2.60 -6.36
CA ILE A 398 15.79 -3.13 -6.68
C ILE A 398 15.78 -3.86 -8.01
N ALA A 399 16.93 -3.85 -8.70
CA ALA A 399 17.09 -4.55 -9.97
C ALA A 399 16.66 -6.03 -9.87
N PRO A 400 15.96 -6.60 -10.86
CA PRO A 400 15.52 -8.01 -10.82
C PRO A 400 16.64 -9.02 -10.53
N GLU A 401 17.85 -8.80 -11.04
CA GLU A 401 19.02 -9.63 -10.79
C GLU A 401 19.49 -9.53 -9.33
N GLN A 402 19.48 -8.32 -8.76
CA GLN A 402 19.80 -8.11 -7.35
C GLN A 402 18.73 -8.75 -6.46
N TYR A 403 17.45 -8.56 -6.79
CA TYR A 403 16.34 -9.23 -6.11
C TYR A 403 16.53 -10.74 -6.14
N GLN A 404 16.83 -11.33 -7.31
CA GLN A 404 17.04 -12.77 -7.44
C GLN A 404 18.14 -13.27 -6.52
N LYS A 405 19.31 -12.60 -6.54
CA LYS A 405 20.47 -12.98 -5.71
C LYS A 405 20.15 -12.89 -4.21
N LEU A 406 19.58 -11.76 -3.77
CA LEU A 406 19.25 -11.53 -2.36
C LEU A 406 18.15 -12.50 -1.90
N ARG A 407 17.12 -12.72 -2.71
CA ARG A 407 16.02 -13.62 -2.40
C ARG A 407 16.47 -15.08 -2.36
N GLN A 408 17.35 -15.50 -3.27
CA GLN A 408 17.93 -16.85 -3.23
C GLN A 408 18.77 -17.05 -1.97
N SER A 409 19.63 -16.08 -1.63
CA SER A 409 20.42 -16.12 -0.41
C SER A 409 19.53 -16.16 0.84
N PHE A 410 18.44 -15.39 0.84
CA PHE A 410 17.44 -15.42 1.93
C PHE A 410 16.81 -16.81 2.08
N LEU A 411 16.30 -17.39 0.99
CA LEU A 411 15.65 -18.70 1.02
C LEU A 411 16.60 -19.83 1.43
N ASN A 412 17.87 -19.77 1.03
CA ASN A 412 18.87 -20.79 1.36
C ASN A 412 19.30 -20.75 2.84
N ASN A 413 19.22 -19.59 3.50
CA ASN A 413 19.68 -19.42 4.88
C ASN A 413 18.53 -19.37 5.89
N LEU A 414 17.27 -19.36 5.45
CA LEU A 414 16.13 -19.41 6.34
C LEU A 414 16.00 -20.82 6.92
N THR A 415 15.85 -20.91 8.24
CA THR A 415 15.56 -22.17 8.93
C THR A 415 14.14 -22.19 9.47
N VAL A 416 13.63 -23.39 9.76
CA VAL A 416 12.33 -23.57 10.41
C VAL A 416 12.27 -22.86 11.77
N ASP A 417 13.36 -22.89 12.55
CA ASP A 417 13.44 -22.20 13.84
C ASP A 417 13.32 -20.68 13.70
N MET A 418 13.99 -20.10 12.70
CA MET A 418 13.90 -18.66 12.43
C MET A 418 12.47 -18.26 12.02
N LEU A 419 11.82 -19.08 11.18
CA LEU A 419 10.44 -18.83 10.78
C LEU A 419 9.48 -18.95 11.97
N ASN A 420 9.63 -20.01 12.79
CA ASN A 420 8.80 -20.27 13.95
C ASN A 420 8.99 -19.23 15.05
N GLN A 421 10.20 -18.70 15.23
CA GLN A 421 10.44 -17.57 16.12
C GLN A 421 9.69 -16.32 15.64
N ASN A 422 9.70 -16.03 14.34
CA ASN A 422 8.99 -14.88 13.78
C ASN A 422 7.47 -15.04 13.91
N LEU A 423 6.94 -16.22 13.60
CA LEU A 423 5.53 -16.57 13.79
C LEU A 423 5.08 -16.36 15.24
N ARG A 424 5.84 -16.88 16.21
CA ARG A 424 5.56 -16.66 17.64
C ARG A 424 5.57 -15.17 17.99
N GLN A 425 6.58 -14.42 17.53
CA GLN A 425 6.66 -12.98 17.80
C GLN A 425 5.46 -12.21 17.24
N GLN A 426 5.01 -12.54 16.02
CA GLN A 426 3.84 -11.89 15.40
C GLN A 426 2.54 -12.26 16.13
N LEU A 427 2.35 -13.53 16.47
CA LEU A 427 1.16 -14.03 17.15
C LEU A 427 1.09 -13.65 18.64
N SER A 428 2.19 -13.15 19.20
CA SER A 428 2.26 -12.57 20.54
C SER A 428 2.02 -11.05 20.55
N GLN A 429 1.86 -10.39 19.40
CA GLN A 429 1.49 -8.98 19.37
C GLN A 429 0.01 -8.78 19.66
N ASP A 430 -0.32 -7.65 20.28
CA ASP A 430 -1.70 -7.21 20.43
C ASP A 430 -2.38 -7.09 19.07
N MET A 431 -3.65 -7.48 19.02
CA MET A 431 -4.49 -7.42 17.82
C MET A 431 -5.79 -6.66 18.11
N ALA A 432 -6.52 -6.32 17.06
CA ALA A 432 -7.89 -5.83 17.14
C ALA A 432 -8.84 -6.84 16.47
N LEU A 433 -10.03 -7.01 17.05
CA LEU A 433 -11.12 -7.77 16.41
C LEU A 433 -12.10 -6.77 15.80
N ILE A 434 -12.08 -6.65 14.48
CA ILE A 434 -12.96 -5.74 13.75
C ILE A 434 -14.03 -6.55 13.03
N LEU A 435 -15.27 -6.48 13.49
CA LEU A 435 -16.39 -7.13 12.84
C LEU A 435 -17.13 -6.11 11.96
N LEU A 436 -17.24 -6.41 10.66
CA LEU A 436 -18.17 -5.73 9.76
C LEU A 436 -19.43 -6.56 9.66
N GLN A 437 -20.58 -5.98 10.00
CA GLN A 437 -21.89 -6.65 9.94
C GLN A 437 -22.79 -5.98 8.88
N PRO A 438 -23.58 -6.75 8.10
CA PRO A 438 -24.63 -6.21 7.25
C PRO A 438 -25.65 -5.38 8.03
N GLN A 439 -26.16 -4.30 7.43
CA GLN A 439 -27.24 -3.53 8.05
C GLN A 439 -28.51 -4.38 8.24
N GLY A 440 -29.16 -4.20 9.39
CA GLY A 440 -30.41 -4.89 9.75
C GLY A 440 -30.21 -6.22 10.48
N GLU A 441 -28.98 -6.72 10.56
CA GLU A 441 -28.64 -7.87 11.40
C GLU A 441 -28.53 -7.48 12.89
N PRO A 442 -28.90 -8.36 13.83
CA PRO A 442 -28.66 -8.10 15.25
C PRO A 442 -27.18 -7.86 15.54
N GLU A 443 -26.90 -6.85 16.38
CA GLU A 443 -25.53 -6.54 16.79
C GLU A 443 -24.91 -7.73 17.52
N PHE A 444 -23.74 -8.17 17.04
CA PHE A 444 -23.03 -9.30 17.62
C PHE A 444 -22.37 -8.91 18.95
N ASN A 445 -22.39 -9.83 19.93
CA ASN A 445 -21.74 -9.59 21.21
C ASN A 445 -20.21 -9.73 21.11
N MET A 446 -19.54 -8.62 20.78
CA MET A 446 -18.07 -8.57 20.65
C MET A 446 -17.30 -8.84 21.94
N LYS A 447 -17.94 -8.71 23.12
CA LYS A 447 -17.31 -9.08 24.40
C LYS A 447 -17.20 -10.59 24.55
N ALA A 448 -18.25 -11.32 24.18
CA ALA A 448 -18.23 -12.78 24.18
C ALA A 448 -17.22 -13.31 23.16
N LEU A 449 -17.20 -12.73 21.95
CA LEU A 449 -16.25 -13.09 20.90
C LEU A 449 -14.80 -12.89 21.34
N LYS A 450 -14.50 -11.75 21.99
CA LYS A 450 -13.19 -11.45 22.56
C LYS A 450 -12.82 -12.41 23.69
N ALA A 451 -13.77 -12.79 24.55
CA ALA A 451 -13.51 -13.78 25.60
C ALA A 451 -13.18 -15.17 25.03
N THR A 452 -13.87 -15.60 23.96
CA THR A 452 -13.51 -16.85 23.24
C THR A 452 -12.11 -16.78 22.65
N TRP A 453 -11.75 -15.65 22.02
CA TRP A 453 -10.38 -15.44 21.56
C TRP A 453 -9.36 -15.53 22.69
N ASP A 454 -9.60 -14.82 23.80
CA ASP A 454 -8.68 -14.75 24.94
C ASP A 454 -8.49 -16.10 25.64
N ASP A 455 -9.54 -16.91 25.72
CA ASP A 455 -9.48 -18.27 26.28
C ASP A 455 -8.58 -19.19 25.43
N ILE A 456 -8.77 -19.17 24.10
CA ILE A 456 -7.97 -20.00 23.17
C ILE A 456 -6.53 -19.49 23.06
N MET A 457 -6.37 -18.17 23.00
CA MET A 457 -5.07 -17.50 22.83
C MET A 457 -4.41 -17.18 24.17
N ALA A 458 -4.85 -17.74 25.30
CA ALA A 458 -4.12 -17.66 26.54
C ALA A 458 -2.71 -18.28 26.37
N PRO A 459 -1.63 -17.66 26.88
CA PRO A 459 -0.32 -18.29 26.86
C PRO A 459 -0.35 -19.58 27.68
N VAL A 460 0.12 -20.70 27.11
CA VAL A 460 0.34 -21.91 27.91
C VAL A 460 1.49 -21.61 28.90
N PRO A 461 1.31 -21.83 30.22
CA PRO A 461 2.40 -21.67 31.17
C PRO A 461 3.59 -22.52 30.72
N ALA A 462 4.78 -21.93 30.64
CA ALA A 462 5.99 -22.71 30.40
C ALA A 462 6.04 -23.79 31.48
N ALA A 463 6.03 -25.07 31.07
CA ALA A 463 6.24 -26.17 31.99
C ALA A 463 7.52 -25.86 32.77
N ALA A 464 7.40 -25.82 34.10
CA ALA A 464 8.54 -25.62 34.98
C ALA A 464 9.58 -26.66 34.58
N VAL A 465 10.72 -26.18 34.07
CA VAL A 465 11.91 -27.02 33.93
C VAL A 465 12.23 -27.42 35.37
N GLU A 466 11.93 -28.67 35.74
CA GLU A 466 12.46 -29.27 36.95
C GLU A 466 13.96 -29.21 36.82
N THR A 467 14.57 -28.25 37.49
CA THR A 467 16.00 -28.21 37.73
C THR A 467 16.31 -29.38 38.65
N ASP A 468 16.66 -30.51 38.05
CA ASP A 468 17.27 -31.64 38.73
C ASP A 468 18.72 -31.24 39.09
N GLU A 469 18.88 -30.44 40.15
CA GLU A 469 20.17 -30.21 40.80
C GLU A 469 20.26 -31.07 42.05
N ALA A 470 20.57 -32.35 41.85
CA ALA A 470 21.25 -33.16 42.84
C ALA A 470 22.74 -33.20 42.48
N HIS A 471 23.52 -32.25 43.02
CA HIS A 471 24.97 -32.39 43.13
C HIS A 471 25.39 -32.27 44.61
N PRO A 472 26.21 -33.20 45.12
CA PRO A 472 26.65 -33.21 46.51
C PRO A 472 27.75 -32.16 46.74
N GLU A 473 27.62 -31.37 47.80
CA GLU A 473 28.67 -30.47 48.28
C GLU A 473 29.93 -31.28 48.67
N VAL A 474 31.01 -31.09 47.91
CA VAL A 474 32.36 -31.47 48.33
C VAL A 474 32.95 -30.26 49.05
N THR A 475 33.10 -30.39 50.36
CA THR A 475 33.79 -29.45 51.24
C THR A 475 35.30 -29.67 51.15
N ASP A 476 36.03 -28.70 50.60
CA ASP A 476 37.49 -28.60 50.76
C ASP A 476 37.88 -27.16 51.09
N ILE A 477 38.04 -26.87 52.38
CA ILE A 477 38.77 -25.69 52.88
C ILE A 477 39.89 -26.19 53.79
N PRO A 478 41.18 -25.96 53.47
CA PRO A 478 42.26 -26.28 54.38
C PRO A 478 42.42 -25.19 55.46
N ALA A 479 42.77 -25.63 56.67
CA ALA A 479 42.96 -24.76 57.84
C ALA A 479 44.20 -23.86 57.69
N ALA A 480 44.03 -22.56 57.95
CA ALA A 480 45.12 -21.61 58.13
C ALA A 480 45.53 -21.55 59.60
N GLN A 481 46.85 -21.45 59.81
CA GLN A 481 47.57 -21.33 61.08
C GLN A 481 47.26 -20.04 61.85
#